data_AF-A0A0C2FTQ6-F1
#
_entry.id   AF-A0A0C2FTQ6-F1
#
_cell.length_a   1.000
_cell.length_b   1.000
_cell.length_c   1.000
_cell.angle_alpha   90.00
_cell.angle_beta   90.00
_cell.angle_gamma   90.00
#
_symmetry.space_group_name_H-M   'P 1'
#
loop_
_entity.id
_entity.type
_entity.pdbx_description
1 polymer ?
#
loop_
_entity_poly.entity_id
_entity_poly.type
_entity_poly.pdbx_seq_one_letter_code
_entity_poly.pdbx_strand_id
1 'polypeptide(L)'
;MQAAKKLASKNLIEVALLNVRRRFLDLTSRQFAPDSFEHDLVKYRSKGIFDGTVTGGKNLRALLALESFQALNPEAETAEVHRMAECASLLEMIQSFYLIVDDIMDGAETRRGKPCWYKV
;
A
#
# COMPACT_ATOMS: atom_id res chain seq x y z
N MET A 1 -15.49 -1.06 -23.11
CA MET A 1 -14.13 -0.47 -23.15
C MET A 1 -13.70 0.12 -21.80
N GLN A 2 -14.47 1.04 -21.19
CA GLN A 2 -14.10 1.69 -19.93
C GLN A 2 -14.04 0.76 -18.70
N ALA A 3 -14.95 -0.21 -18.59
CA ALA A 3 -14.94 -1.20 -17.51
C ALA A 3 -13.70 -2.11 -17.54
N ALA A 4 -13.24 -2.51 -18.74
CA ALA A 4 -12.03 -3.31 -18.92
C ALA A 4 -10.76 -2.53 -18.53
N LYS A 5 -10.69 -1.24 -18.90
CA LYS A 5 -9.59 -0.35 -18.49
C LYS A 5 -9.52 -0.20 -16.97
N LYS A 6 -10.67 0.01 -16.31
CA LYS A 6 -10.76 0.10 -14.85
C LYS A 6 -10.33 -1.19 -14.15
N LEU A 7 -10.73 -2.36 -14.69
CA LEU A 7 -10.31 -3.66 -14.18
C LEU A 7 -8.79 -3.86 -14.33
N ALA A 8 -8.22 -3.46 -15.47
CA ALA A 8 -6.77 -3.52 -15.69
C ALA A 8 -5.99 -2.64 -14.70
N SER A 9 -6.43 -1.40 -14.48
CA SER A 9 -5.81 -0.49 -13.51
C SER A 9 -5.89 -1.05 -12.08
N LYS A 10 -7.01 -1.67 -11.71
CA LYS A 10 -7.16 -2.32 -10.40
C LYS A 10 -6.16 -3.45 -10.21
N ASN A 11 -6.05 -4.36 -11.17
CA ASN A 11 -5.09 -5.46 -11.11
C ASN A 11 -3.65 -4.94 -11.03
N LEU A 12 -3.34 -3.86 -11.76
CA LEU A 12 -2.01 -3.26 -11.73
C LEU A 12 -1.69 -2.67 -10.34
N ILE A 13 -2.64 -2.00 -9.69
CA ILE A 13 -2.47 -1.51 -8.31
C ILE A 13 -2.28 -2.66 -7.31
N GLU A 14 -2.99 -3.77 -7.47
CA GLU A 14 -2.81 -4.94 -6.60
C GLU A 14 -1.39 -5.52 -6.71
N VAL A 15 -0.85 -5.64 -7.93
CA VAL A 15 0.55 -6.06 -8.15
C VAL A 15 1.53 -5.03 -7.61
N ALA A 16 1.29 -3.74 -7.84
CA ALA A 16 2.14 -2.66 -7.36
C ALA A 16 2.22 -2.63 -5.82
N LEU A 17 1.12 -2.88 -5.12
CA LEU A 17 1.10 -3.01 -3.66
C LEU A 17 1.95 -4.18 -3.15
N LEU A 18 2.04 -5.30 -3.88
CA LEU A 18 2.93 -6.41 -3.52
C LEU A 18 4.41 -6.00 -3.64
N ASN A 19 4.76 -5.23 -4.68
CA ASN A 19 6.11 -4.70 -4.85
C ASN A 19 6.46 -3.67 -3.77
N VAL A 20 5.56 -2.73 -3.50
CA VAL A 20 5.70 -1.73 -2.44
C VAL A 20 5.88 -2.41 -1.09
N ARG A 21 5.07 -3.44 -0.80
CA ARG A 21 5.22 -4.25 0.42
C ARG A 21 6.60 -4.88 0.51
N ARG A 22 7.08 -5.53 -0.55
CA ARG A 22 8.41 -6.16 -0.58
C ARG A 22 9.50 -5.13 -0.27
N ARG A 23 9.45 -3.97 -0.93
CA ARG A 23 10.41 -2.88 -0.73
C ARG A 23 10.32 -2.28 0.68
N PHE A 24 9.13 -2.13 1.23
CA PHE A 24 8.93 -1.65 2.60
C PHE A 24 9.59 -2.59 3.62
N LEU A 25 9.38 -3.91 3.48
CA LEU A 25 9.99 -4.89 4.38
C LEU A 25 11.51 -4.90 4.28
N ASP A 26 12.05 -4.81 3.07
CA ASP A 26 13.50 -4.71 2.85
C ASP A 26 14.07 -3.43 3.46
N LEU A 27 13.49 -2.27 3.15
CA LEU A 27 14.00 -0.97 3.60
C LEU A 27 13.94 -0.80 5.13
N THR A 28 12.94 -1.40 5.79
CA THR A 28 12.81 -1.34 7.25
C THR A 28 13.79 -2.26 7.98
N SER A 29 14.14 -3.42 7.40
CA SER A 29 15.01 -4.39 8.06
C SER A 29 16.48 -4.34 7.64
N ARG A 30 16.82 -3.74 6.49
CA ARG A 30 18.17 -3.79 5.89
C ARG A 30 19.32 -3.23 6.74
N GLN A 31 19.01 -2.42 7.76
CA GLN A 31 20.04 -1.87 8.65
C GLN A 31 20.56 -2.90 9.67
N PHE A 32 19.84 -4.01 9.83
CA PHE A 32 20.20 -5.11 10.72
C PHE A 32 20.83 -6.25 9.94
N ALA A 33 21.71 -7.02 10.59
CA ALA A 33 22.32 -8.18 9.96
C ALA A 33 21.23 -9.23 9.62
N PRO A 34 21.22 -9.85 8.42
CA PRO A 34 20.11 -10.70 7.97
C PRO A 34 19.72 -11.86 8.89
N ASP A 35 20.67 -12.40 9.66
CA ASP A 35 20.47 -13.51 10.59
C ASP A 35 20.35 -13.05 12.05
N SER A 36 20.10 -11.75 12.29
CA SER A 36 19.94 -11.20 13.63
C SER A 36 18.49 -11.22 14.11
N PHE A 37 18.32 -11.31 15.42
CA PHE A 37 17.02 -11.21 16.06
C PHE A 37 16.29 -9.90 15.71
N GLU A 38 17.01 -8.78 15.65
CA GLU A 38 16.48 -7.46 15.31
C GLU A 38 15.96 -7.41 13.88
N HIS A 39 16.69 -7.99 12.92
CA HIS A 39 16.25 -8.09 11.53
C HIS A 39 14.90 -8.82 11.44
N ASP A 40 14.80 -9.97 12.08
CA ASP A 40 13.58 -10.79 12.08
C ASP A 40 12.43 -10.09 12.80
N LEU A 41 12.67 -9.48 13.96
CA LEU A 41 11.66 -8.77 14.73
C LEU A 41 11.11 -7.56 13.96
N VAL A 42 11.99 -6.74 13.38
CA VAL A 42 11.56 -5.55 12.62
C VAL A 42 10.82 -5.96 11.36
N LYS A 43 11.29 -6.98 10.63
CA LYS A 43 10.60 -7.50 9.46
C LYS A 43 9.23 -8.08 9.80
N TYR A 44 9.13 -8.81 10.91
CA TYR A 44 7.86 -9.36 11.41
C TYR A 44 6.85 -8.26 11.76
N ARG A 45 7.26 -7.26 12.55
CA ARG A 45 6.39 -6.14 12.94
C ARG A 45 6.00 -5.27 11.75
N SER A 46 6.94 -4.97 10.86
CA SER A 46 6.70 -4.21 9.63
C SER A 46 5.72 -4.95 8.70
N LYS A 47 5.83 -6.27 8.61
CA LYS A 47 4.85 -7.09 7.89
C LYS A 47 3.47 -7.00 8.53
N GLY A 48 3.40 -7.10 9.86
CA GLY A 48 2.15 -7.02 10.61
C GLY A 48 1.40 -5.72 10.33
N ILE A 49 2.07 -4.57 10.48
CA ILE A 49 1.44 -3.27 10.25
C ILE A 49 1.05 -3.09 8.79
N PHE A 50 1.89 -3.46 7.83
CA PHE A 50 1.57 -3.28 6.40
C PHE A 50 0.36 -4.15 5.98
N ASP A 51 0.38 -5.44 6.32
CA ASP A 51 -0.67 -6.38 5.95
C ASP A 51 -1.99 -6.06 6.68
N GLY A 52 -1.91 -5.60 7.93
CA GLY A 52 -3.08 -5.25 8.74
C GLY A 52 -3.77 -3.96 8.33
N THR A 53 -3.03 -2.97 7.83
CA THR A 53 -3.54 -1.59 7.73
C THR A 53 -3.55 -1.01 6.30
N VAL A 54 -2.56 -1.37 5.48
CA VAL A 54 -2.45 -0.84 4.10
C VAL A 54 -3.40 -1.59 3.17
N THR A 55 -3.42 -2.92 3.27
CA THR A 55 -4.23 -3.79 2.40
C THR A 55 -5.72 -3.88 2.82
N GLY A 56 -6.55 -4.47 1.96
CA GLY A 56 -7.99 -4.64 2.23
C GLY A 56 -8.85 -3.38 2.03
N GLY A 57 -8.27 -2.30 1.51
CA GLY A 57 -8.98 -1.09 1.11
C GLY A 57 -9.58 -1.18 -0.30
N LYS A 58 -10.32 -0.14 -0.68
CA LYS A 58 -10.84 0.03 -2.06
C LYS A 58 -9.80 0.58 -3.04
N ASN A 59 -8.62 0.98 -2.54
CA ASN A 59 -7.49 1.54 -3.29
C ASN A 59 -7.84 2.72 -4.20
N LEU A 60 -8.86 3.52 -3.81
CA LEU A 60 -9.40 4.57 -4.67
C LEU A 60 -8.40 5.72 -4.90
N ARG A 61 -7.48 5.99 -3.97
CA ARG A 61 -6.50 7.07 -4.13
C ARG A 61 -5.45 6.68 -5.15
N ALA A 62 -4.94 5.45 -5.04
CA ALA A 62 -4.00 4.91 -6.02
C ALA A 62 -4.64 4.78 -7.42
N LEU A 63 -5.88 4.27 -7.49
CA LEU A 63 -6.63 4.18 -8.74
C LEU A 63 -6.83 5.54 -9.41
N LEU A 64 -7.28 6.54 -8.65
CA LEU A 64 -7.47 7.89 -9.16
C LEU A 64 -6.16 8.46 -9.72
N ALA A 65 -5.06 8.36 -8.97
CA ALA A 65 -3.77 8.86 -9.42
C ALA A 65 -3.27 8.17 -10.70
N LEU A 66 -3.40 6.85 -10.79
CA LEU A 66 -3.00 6.08 -11.96
C LEU A 66 -3.88 6.41 -13.19
N GLU A 67 -5.20 6.46 -13.01
CA GLU A 67 -6.12 6.77 -14.12
C GLU A 67 -5.95 8.21 -14.61
N SER A 68 -5.71 9.17 -13.71
CA SER A 68 -5.37 10.55 -14.07
C SER A 68 -4.05 10.62 -14.85
N PHE A 69 -3.01 9.90 -14.42
CA PHE A 69 -1.75 9.82 -15.14
C PHE A 69 -1.95 9.30 -16.57
N GLN A 70 -2.66 8.19 -16.73
CA GLN A 70 -2.93 7.61 -18.06
C GLN A 70 -3.80 8.52 -18.94
N ALA A 71 -4.71 9.30 -18.35
CA ALA A 71 -5.53 10.24 -19.10
C ALA A 71 -4.72 11.46 -19.59
N LEU A 72 -3.77 11.93 -18.79
CA LEU A 72 -2.90 13.05 -19.13
C LEU A 72 -1.71 12.64 -20.02
N ASN A 73 -1.36 11.36 -20.05
CA ASN A 73 -0.22 10.81 -20.79
C ASN A 73 -0.68 9.61 -21.64
N PRO A 74 -1.45 9.83 -22.72
CA PRO A 74 -2.00 8.75 -23.53
C PRO A 74 -0.93 7.89 -24.21
N GLU A 75 0.25 8.46 -24.47
CA GLU A 75 1.39 7.79 -25.11
C GLU A 75 2.41 7.23 -24.10
N ALA A 76 2.09 7.21 -22.81
CA ALA A 76 3.00 6.69 -21.78
C ALA A 76 3.35 5.22 -22.05
N GLU A 77 4.64 4.90 -21.97
CA GLU A 77 5.09 3.53 -22.11
C GLU A 77 4.57 2.65 -20.98
N THR A 78 4.43 1.35 -21.23
CA THR A 78 4.05 0.37 -20.20
C THR A 78 4.94 0.50 -18.96
N ALA A 79 6.25 0.68 -19.13
CA ALA A 79 7.16 0.84 -18.00
C ALA A 79 6.85 2.09 -17.14
N GLU A 80 6.41 3.20 -17.75
CA GLU A 80 6.00 4.41 -17.05
C GLU A 80 4.71 4.21 -16.27
N VAL A 81 3.73 3.54 -16.87
CA VAL A 81 2.46 3.20 -16.22
C VAL A 81 2.69 2.30 -15.00
N HIS A 82 3.58 1.31 -15.13
CA HIS A 82 3.95 0.43 -14.00
C HIS A 82 4.68 1.19 -12.88
N ARG A 83 5.64 2.07 -13.22
CA ARG A 83 6.29 2.94 -12.21
C ARG A 83 5.27 3.84 -11.52
N MET A 84 4.34 4.43 -12.27
CA MET A 84 3.29 5.27 -11.72
C MET A 84 2.36 4.47 -10.80
N ALA A 85 2.03 3.21 -11.13
CA ALA A 85 1.22 2.37 -10.26
C ALA A 85 1.89 2.09 -8.90
N GLU A 86 3.21 1.89 -8.87
CA GLU A 86 3.98 1.79 -7.62
C GLU A 86 3.93 3.11 -6.84
N CYS A 87 4.18 4.25 -7.49
CA CYS A 87 4.09 5.57 -6.86
C CYS A 87 2.69 5.84 -6.30
N ALA A 88 1.64 5.55 -7.07
CA ALA A 88 0.25 5.71 -6.69
C ALA A 88 -0.11 4.84 -5.47
N SER A 89 0.43 3.63 -5.39
CA SER A 89 0.23 2.71 -4.27
C SER A 89 0.77 3.24 -2.94
N LEU A 90 1.76 4.15 -2.96
CA LEU A 90 2.25 4.83 -1.75
C LEU A 90 1.17 5.73 -1.11
N LEU A 91 0.19 6.21 -1.88
CA LEU A 91 -0.94 6.98 -1.33
C LEU A 91 -1.79 6.13 -0.38
N GLU A 92 -1.86 4.81 -0.57
CA GLU A 92 -2.58 3.93 0.35
C GLU A 92 -1.78 3.68 1.64
N MET A 93 -0.44 3.79 1.61
CA MET A 93 0.37 3.80 2.84
C MET A 93 0.12 5.09 3.64
N ILE A 94 0.05 6.24 2.97
CA ILE A 94 -0.28 7.52 3.62
C ILE A 94 -1.70 7.46 4.19
N GLN A 95 -2.66 6.92 3.43
CA GLN A 95 -4.01 6.72 3.95
C GLN A 95 -4.04 5.80 5.17
N SER A 96 -3.21 4.75 5.18
CA SER A 96 -3.10 3.87 6.33
C SER A 96 -2.61 4.61 7.58
N PHE A 97 -1.58 5.46 7.44
CA PHE A 97 -1.10 6.31 8.53
C PHE A 97 -2.23 7.18 9.11
N TYR A 98 -2.99 7.86 8.26
CA TYR A 98 -4.10 8.69 8.73
C TYR A 98 -5.17 7.87 9.45
N LEU A 99 -5.52 6.68 8.96
CA LEU A 99 -6.50 5.82 9.61
C LEU A 99 -6.03 5.33 10.99
N ILE A 100 -4.75 4.97 11.13
CA ILE A 100 -4.21 4.53 12.42
C ILE A 100 -4.29 5.67 13.45
N VAL A 101 -3.91 6.88 13.06
CA VAL A 101 -3.94 8.04 13.96
C VAL A 101 -5.39 8.42 14.30
N ASP A 102 -6.30 8.42 13.32
CA ASP A 102 -7.74 8.65 13.48
C ASP A 102 -8.36 7.64 14.46
N ASP A 103 -8.10 6.35 14.25
CA ASP A 103 -8.60 5.27 15.11
C ASP A 103 -8.15 5.44 16.58
N ILE A 104 -6.94 5.96 16.81
CA ILE A 104 -6.41 6.24 18.16
C ILE A 104 -7.09 7.47 18.77
N MET A 105 -7.20 8.57 18.01
CA MET A 105 -7.81 9.82 18.48
C MET A 105 -9.28 9.63 18.85
N ASP A 106 -10.01 8.85 18.06
CA ASP A 106 -11.44 8.61 18.24
C ASP A 106 -11.74 7.42 19.17
N GLY A 107 -10.72 6.69 19.62
CA GLY A 107 -10.91 5.47 20.42
C GLY A 107 -11.68 4.39 19.67
N ALA A 108 -11.51 4.29 18.35
CA ALA A 108 -12.26 3.36 17.51
C ALA A 108 -11.94 1.90 17.87
N GLU A 109 -12.96 1.05 17.83
CA GLU A 109 -12.81 -0.39 18.09
C GLU A 109 -12.48 -1.19 16.83
N THR A 110 -13.02 -0.80 15.66
CA THR A 110 -12.86 -1.57 14.42
C THR A 110 -12.61 -0.69 13.20
N ARG A 111 -11.81 -1.23 12.27
CA ARG A 111 -11.50 -0.64 10.95
C ARG A 111 -11.48 -1.73 9.89
N ARG A 112 -12.16 -1.49 8.75
CA ARG A 112 -12.27 -2.44 7.62
C ARG A 112 -12.72 -3.86 8.06
N GLY A 113 -13.61 -3.94 9.04
CA GLY A 113 -14.15 -5.20 9.56
C GLY A 113 -13.21 -5.99 10.48
N LYS A 114 -12.12 -5.38 10.96
CA LYS A 114 -11.15 -5.98 11.90
C LYS A 114 -10.95 -5.04 13.09
N PRO A 115 -10.44 -5.52 14.24
CA PRO A 115 -10.01 -4.63 15.32
C PRO A 115 -9.02 -3.57 14.82
N CYS A 116 -9.12 -2.34 15.35
CA CYS A 116 -8.15 -1.29 15.05
C CYS A 116 -6.73 -1.70 15.46
N TRP A 117 -5.72 -1.28 14.70
CA TRP A 117 -4.35 -1.76 14.85
C TRP A 117 -3.77 -1.55 16.27
N TYR A 118 -4.10 -0.44 16.93
CA TYR A 118 -3.59 -0.13 18.28
C TYR A 118 -4.19 -1.01 19.40
N LYS A 119 -5.19 -1.84 19.07
CA LYS A 119 -5.86 -2.77 20.00
C LYS A 119 -5.31 -4.20 19.90
N VAL A 120 -4.33 -4.46 19.03
CA VAL A 120 -3.75 -5.79 18.74
C VAL A 120 -2.34 -5.91 19.28
#